data_AF-A0A7K1TGH4-F1
#
_entry.id   AF-A0A7K1TGH4-F1
#
_cell.length_a   1.000
_cell.length_b   1.000
_cell.length_c   1.000
_cell.angle_alpha   90.00
_cell.angle_beta   90.00
_cell.angle_gamma   90.00
#
_symmetry.space_group_name_H-M   'P 1'
#
loop_
_entity.id
_entity.type
_entity.pdbx_description
1 polymer ?
#
loop_
_entity_poly.entity_id
_entity_poly.type
_entity_poly.pdbx_seq_one_letter_code
_entity_poly.pdbx_strand_id
1 'polypeptide(L)'
;MRPELDRLLLIEQQLLDGPAALPAEEWHLRQLLDGELAADTEAQLLLYQGLRLAGRQQLRRELRQIHAQLYAPRTTGWLAGLRRWWAR
;
A
#
# COMPACT_ATOMS: atom_id res chain seq x y z
N MET A 1 -11.46 26.57 4.64
CA MET A 1 -11.43 25.16 4.23
C MET A 1 -12.32 24.38 5.19
N ARG A 2 -12.67 23.13 4.86
CA ARG A 2 -13.51 22.27 5.71
C ARG A 2 -12.62 21.71 6.84
N PRO A 3 -12.94 21.95 8.12
CA PRO A 3 -12.01 21.68 9.24
C PRO A 3 -11.58 20.21 9.34
N GLU A 4 -12.42 19.29 8.88
CA GLU A 4 -12.13 17.86 8.82
C GLU A 4 -10.96 17.54 7.87
N LEU A 5 -10.80 18.31 6.77
CA LEU A 5 -9.69 18.14 5.84
C LEU A 5 -8.37 18.68 6.40
N ASP A 6 -8.43 19.76 7.17
CA ASP A 6 -7.26 20.35 7.80
C ASP A 6 -6.67 19.40 8.87
N ARG A 7 -7.53 18.69 9.61
CA ARG A 7 -7.13 17.64 10.56
C ARG A 7 -6.46 16.46 9.84
N LEU A 8 -7.06 15.97 8.76
CA LEU A 8 -6.47 14.90 7.97
C LEU A 8 -5.09 15.27 7.43
N LEU A 9 -4.95 16.48 6.87
CA LEU A 9 -3.67 16.96 6.35
C LEU A 9 -2.60 17.03 7.46
N LEU A 10 -2.96 17.47 8.68
CA LEU A 10 -2.06 17.47 9.82
C LEU A 10 -1.59 16.05 10.17
N ILE A 11 -2.51 15.09 10.23
CA ILE A 11 -2.19 13.68 10.49
C ILE A 11 -1.26 13.14 9.41
N GLU A 12 -1.55 13.39 8.14
CA GLU A 12 -0.70 12.93 7.03
C GLU A 12 0.72 13.49 7.12
N GLN A 13 0.86 14.80 7.36
CA GLN A 13 2.17 15.44 7.52
C GLN A 13 2.95 14.89 8.73
N GLN A 14 2.24 14.42 9.75
CA GLN A 14 2.85 13.84 10.94
C GLN A 14 3.27 12.38 10.76
N LEU A 15 2.60 11.63 9.87
CA LEU A 15 2.82 10.20 9.68
C LEU A 15 3.74 9.84 8.50
N LEU A 16 3.86 10.72 7.50
CA LEU A 16 4.62 10.45 6.28
C LEU A 16 6.11 10.78 6.41
N ASP A 17 6.92 10.20 5.52
CA ASP A 17 8.38 10.40 5.47
C ASP A 17 8.72 11.86 5.10
N GLY A 18 8.91 12.70 6.12
CA GLY A 18 9.23 14.12 6.02
C GLY A 18 9.43 14.74 7.41
N PRO A 19 9.78 16.04 7.50
CA PRO A 19 9.77 16.72 8.78
C PRO A 19 8.34 16.70 9.33
N ALA A 20 8.16 16.10 10.50
CA ALA A 20 6.89 16.07 11.19
C ALA A 20 6.33 17.50 11.33
N ALA A 21 5.02 17.66 11.11
CA ALA A 21 4.35 18.94 11.26
C ALA A 21 4.52 19.53 12.67
N LEU A 22 4.60 18.66 13.67
CA LEU A 22 4.78 19.03 15.07
C LEU A 22 5.92 18.23 15.72
N PRO A 23 6.63 18.83 16.70
CA PRO A 23 7.54 18.10 17.57
C PRO A 23 6.84 16.91 18.23
N ALA A 24 7.57 15.81 18.45
CA ALA A 24 7.00 14.57 18.96
C ALA A 24 6.27 14.73 20.31
N GLU A 25 6.81 15.57 21.20
CA GLU A 25 6.20 15.83 22.53
C GLU A 25 4.86 16.57 22.41
N GLU A 26 4.80 17.59 21.55
CA GLU A 26 3.58 18.35 21.30
C GLU A 26 2.52 17.48 20.61
N TRP A 27 2.94 16.66 19.65
CA TRP A 27 2.06 15.71 18.98
C TRP A 27 1.48 14.67 19.95
N HIS A 28 2.31 14.16 20.87
CA HIS A 28 1.86 13.22 21.88
C HIS A 28 0.84 13.84 22.84
N LEU A 29 1.11 15.05 23.32
CA LEU A 29 0.20 15.78 24.19
C LEU A 29 -1.15 16.05 23.52
N ARG A 30 -1.15 16.42 22.23
CA ARG A 30 -2.39 16.62 21.47
C ARG A 30 -3.22 15.34 21.34
N GLN A 31 -2.61 14.19 21.10
CA GLN A 31 -3.33 12.90 21.05
C GLN A 31 -3.90 12.48 22.42
N LEU A 32 -3.24 12.86 23.52
CA LEU A 32 -3.77 12.60 24.87
C LEU A 32 -5.00 13.46 25.19
N LEU A 33 -5.05 14.68 24.65
CA LEU A 33 -6.13 15.63 24.91
C LEU A 33 -7.29 15.52 23.90
N ASP A 34 -7.01 15.11 22.67
CA ASP A 34 -8.00 14.92 21.61
C ASP A 34 -8.09 13.42 21.25
N GLY A 35 -9.11 12.75 21.83
CA GLY A 35 -9.34 11.32 21.60
C GLY A 35 -9.78 10.98 20.17
N GLU A 36 -10.42 11.93 19.46
CA GLU A 36 -10.74 11.73 18.04
C GLU A 36 -9.47 11.75 17.21
N LEU A 37 -8.57 12.69 17.49
CA LEU A 37 -7.28 12.78 16.82
C LEU A 37 -6.46 11.48 17.00
N ALA A 38 -6.47 10.91 18.21
CA ALA A 38 -5.80 9.64 18.48
C ALA A 38 -6.40 8.49 17.64
N ALA A 39 -7.74 8.38 17.61
CA ALA A 39 -8.44 7.35 16.84
C ALA A 39 -8.20 7.49 15.32
N ASP A 40 -8.25 8.73 14.80
CA ASP A 40 -8.01 9.02 13.39
C ASP A 40 -6.56 8.70 13.00
N THR A 41 -5.60 9.01 13.87
CA THR A 41 -4.18 8.69 13.68
C THR A 41 -3.95 7.19 13.63
N GLU A 42 -4.57 6.43 14.54
CA GLU A 42 -4.48 4.97 14.55
C GLU A 42 -5.10 4.35 13.29
N ALA A 43 -6.27 4.84 12.86
CA ALA A 43 -6.92 4.39 11.64
C ALA A 43 -6.05 4.64 10.40
N GLN A 44 -5.47 5.84 10.28
CA GLN A 44 -4.53 6.20 9.21
C GLN A 44 -3.30 5.29 9.18
N LEU A 45 -2.70 5.01 10.35
CA LEU A 45 -1.57 4.08 10.47
C LEU A 45 -1.92 2.67 9.97
N LEU A 46 -3.07 2.14 10.35
CA LEU A 46 -3.53 0.81 9.91
C LEU A 46 -3.76 0.77 8.39
N LEU A 47 -4.35 1.82 7.82
CA LEU A 47 -4.57 1.93 6.38
C LEU A 47 -3.24 1.94 5.61
N TYR A 48 -2.27 2.75 6.03
CA TYR A 48 -0.95 2.79 5.40
C TYR A 48 -0.21 1.45 5.50
N GLN A 49 -0.29 0.78 6.65
CA GLN A 49 0.29 -0.56 6.81
C GLN A 49 -0.36 -1.57 5.86
N GLY A 50 -1.69 -1.53 5.73
CA GLY A 50 -2.45 -2.36 4.80
C GLY A 50 -2.04 -2.12 3.35
N LEU A 51 -1.96 -0.85 2.93
CA LEU A 51 -1.51 -0.46 1.59
C LEU A 51 -0.08 -0.93 1.32
N ARG A 52 0.83 -0.76 2.28
CA ARG A 52 2.22 -1.21 2.16
C ARG A 52 2.31 -2.73 1.98
N LEU A 53 1.49 -3.49 2.71
CA LEU A 53 1.44 -4.95 2.57
C LEU A 53 0.87 -5.37 1.22
N ALA A 54 -0.25 -4.79 0.80
CA ALA A 54 -0.88 -5.05 -0.49
C ALA A 54 0.07 -4.74 -1.65
N GLY A 55 0.75 -3.58 -1.61
CA GLY A 55 1.75 -3.18 -2.59
C GLY A 55 2.91 -4.18 -2.68
N ARG A 56 3.45 -4.64 -1.54
CA ARG A 56 4.48 -5.70 -1.52
C ARG A 56 4.00 -6.99 -2.17
N GLN A 57 2.76 -7.40 -1.91
CA GLN A 57 2.20 -8.61 -2.51
C GLN A 57 2.03 -8.45 -4.02
N GLN A 58 1.57 -7.30 -4.48
CA GLN A 58 1.43 -6.96 -5.89
C GLN A 58 2.78 -6.99 -6.60
N LEU A 59 3.79 -6.27 -6.09
CA LEU A 59 5.14 -6.26 -6.67
C LEU A 59 5.73 -7.67 -6.77
N ARG A 60 5.50 -8.52 -5.75
CA ARG A 60 5.94 -9.94 -5.81
C ARG A 60 5.23 -10.76 -6.87
N ARG A 61 3.98 -10.42 -7.23
CA ARG A 61 3.25 -11.09 -8.33
C ARG A 61 3.80 -10.63 -9.67
N GLU A 62 3.97 -9.33 -9.84
CA GLU A 62 4.50 -8.72 -11.06
C GLU A 62 5.94 -9.21 -11.35
N LEU A 63 6.82 -9.22 -10.35
CA LEU A 63 8.17 -9.75 -10.49
C LEU A 63 8.19 -11.24 -10.88
N ARG A 64 7.28 -12.04 -10.33
CA ARG A 64 7.14 -13.46 -10.70
C ARG A 64 6.68 -13.62 -12.15
N GLN A 65 5.76 -12.78 -12.62
CA GLN A 65 5.31 -12.79 -14.01
C GLN A 65 6.42 -12.38 -14.96
N ILE A 66 7.17 -11.32 -14.64
CA ILE A 66 8.33 -10.87 -15.42
C ILE A 66 9.38 -11.99 -15.49
N HIS A 67 9.73 -12.58 -14.35
CA HIS A 67 10.69 -13.68 -14.30
C HIS A 67 10.24 -14.88 -15.13
N ALA A 68 8.95 -15.26 -15.05
CA ALA A 68 8.40 -16.33 -15.86
C ALA A 68 8.49 -16.01 -17.37
N GLN A 69 8.22 -14.77 -17.78
CA GLN A 69 8.32 -14.39 -19.20
C GLN A 69 9.75 -14.38 -19.71
N LEU A 70 10.71 -13.95 -18.90
CA LEU A 70 12.12 -13.84 -19.30
C LEU A 70 12.85 -15.18 -19.27
N TYR A 71 12.52 -16.05 -18.31
CA TYR A 71 13.27 -17.28 -18.05
C TYR A 71 12.45 -18.56 -18.25
N ALA A 72 11.20 -18.49 -18.72
CA ALA A 72 10.47 -19.70 -19.07
C ALA A 72 11.22 -20.48 -20.15
N PRO A 73 11.44 -21.79 -19.95
CA PRO A 73 11.94 -22.65 -21.02
C PRO A 73 10.96 -22.58 -22.19
N ARG A 74 11.51 -22.39 -23.39
CA ARG A 74 10.81 -22.12 -24.64
C ARG A 74 10.05 -23.34 -25.19
N THR A 75 9.44 -24.16 -24.33
CA THR A 75 9.02 -25.54 -24.63
C THR A 75 7.53 -25.72 -24.91
N THR A 76 6.72 -24.66 -24.92
CA THR A 76 5.25 -24.80 -25.06
C THR A 76 4.60 -24.00 -26.19
N GLY A 77 5.38 -23.51 -27.17
CA GLY A 77 4.80 -22.92 -28.39
C GLY A 77 4.08 -23.95 -29.29
N TRP A 78 4.51 -25.22 -29.27
CA TRP A 78 3.96 -26.25 -30.15
C TRP A 78 2.83 -27.08 -29.52
N LEU A 79 2.91 -27.38 -28.22
CA LEU A 79 1.88 -28.19 -27.52
C LEU A 79 0.63 -27.40 -27.11
N ALA A 80 0.74 -26.07 -26.91
CA ALA A 80 -0.42 -25.24 -26.59
C ALA A 80 -1.39 -25.06 -27.77
N GLY A 81 -0.88 -25.13 -29.01
CA GLY A 81 -1.71 -25.10 -30.24
C GLY A 81 -2.48 -26.40 -30.49
N LEU A 82 -1.89 -27.56 -30.13
CA LEU A 82 -2.49 -28.88 -30.34
C LEU A 82 -3.71 -29.15 -29.45
N ARG A 83 -3.75 -28.61 -28.22
CA ARG A 83 -4.90 -28.80 -27.31
C ARG A 83 -6.16 -28.02 -27.74
N ARG A 84 -6.02 -27.06 -28.65
CA ARG A 84 -7.15 -26.29 -29.21
C ARG A 84 -7.79 -26.97 -30.45
N TRP A 85 -7.13 -27.98 -31.02
CA TRP A 85 -7.62 -28.72 -32.20
C TRP A 85 -8.44 -29.98 -31.90
N TRP A 86 -8.41 -30.48 -30.66
CA TRP A 86 -9.10 -31.72 -30.26
C TRP A 86 -10.43 -31.50 -29.51
N ALA A 87 -10.90 -30.25 -29.42
CA ALA A 87 -12.19 -29.90 -28.80
C ALA A 87 -13.23 -29.46 -29.84
N ARG A 88 -13.22 -30.09 -31.01
CA ARG A 88 -14.21 -29.89 -32.08
C ARG A 88 -14.82 -31.21 -32.49
#